data_AF-A0A496B3I1-F1
#
_entry.id   AF-A0A496B3I1-F1
#
_cell.length_a   1.000
_cell.length_b   1.000
_cell.length_c   1.000
_cell.angle_alpha   90.00
_cell.angle_beta   90.00
_cell.angle_gamma   90.00
#
_symmetry.space_group_name_H-M   'P 1'
#
loop_
_entity.id
_entity.type
_entity.pdbx_description
1 polymer ?
#
loop_
_entity_poly.entity_id
_entity_poly.type
_entity_poly.pdbx_seq_one_letter_code
_entity_poly.pdbx_strand_id
1 'polypeptide(L)' 'MHEAPIVQHFAAAARREDILKVLELRLHPEAARLFKPTLEAIDDAQRLKELLQAAVLADSLEDFRRTLDANGE' A
#
# COMPACT_ATOMS: atom_id res chain seq x y z
N MET A 1 16.44 18.01 -17.29
CA MET A 1 15.40 16.97 -17.15
C MET A 1 14.89 17.05 -15.72
N HIS A 2 13.83 17.81 -15.48
CA HIS A 2 13.19 17.89 -14.17
C HIS A 2 11.84 17.18 -14.31
N GLU A 3 11.82 15.89 -14.02
CA GLU A 3 10.56 15.16 -13.86
C GLU A 3 9.84 15.77 -12.66
N ALA A 4 8.68 16.37 -12.93
CA ALA A 4 7.99 17.23 -11.98
C ALA A 4 7.56 16.42 -10.73
N PRO A 5 7.79 16.95 -9.50
CA PRO A 5 7.47 16.26 -8.24
C PRO A 5 5.98 15.91 -8.09
N ILE A 6 5.12 16.54 -8.89
CA ILE A 6 3.67 16.37 -8.89
C ILE A 6 3.25 14.97 -9.40
N VAL A 7 3.93 14.45 -10.43
CA VAL A 7 3.56 13.15 -11.05
C VAL A 7 3.76 11.99 -10.07
N GLN A 8 4.80 12.08 -9.22
CA GLN A 8 5.10 11.06 -8.23
C GLN A 8 4.06 11.02 -7.10
N HIS A 9 3.52 12.17 -6.70
CA HIS A 9 2.51 12.25 -5.65
C HIS A 9 1.18 11.62 -6.09
N PHE A 10 0.74 11.88 -7.33
CA PHE A 10 -0.45 11.25 -7.89
C PHE A 10 -0.28 9.74 -8.10
N ALA A 11 0.92 9.31 -8.51
CA ALA A 11 1.24 7.89 -8.64
C ALA A 11 1.24 7.17 -7.27
N ALA A 12 1.70 7.83 -6.21
CA ALA A 12 1.66 7.29 -4.85
C ALA A 12 0.21 7.16 -4.34
N ALA A 13 -0.64 8.17 -4.54
CA ALA A 13 -2.05 8.12 -4.17
C ALA A 13 -2.80 6.99 -4.90
N ALA A 14 -2.61 6.85 -6.21
CA ALA A 14 -3.19 5.75 -6.98
C ALA A 14 -2.76 4.37 -6.46
N ARG A 15 -1.47 4.21 -6.15
CA ARG A 15 -0.95 2.94 -5.61
C ARG A 15 -1.52 2.60 -4.23
N ARG A 16 -1.69 3.58 -3.34
CA ARG A 16 -2.34 3.36 -2.04
C ARG A 16 -3.75 2.83 -2.23
N GLU A 17 -4.50 3.41 -3.16
CA GLU A 17 -5.87 3.01 -3.47
C GLU A 17 -5.93 1.59 -4.08
N ASP A 18 -5.01 1.25 -4.98
CA ASP A 18 -4.87 -0.11 -5.53
C ASP A 18 -4.57 -1.14 -4.42
N ILE A 19 -3.66 -0.84 -3.50
CA ILE A 19 -3.32 -1.74 -2.38
C ILE A 19 -4.58 -2.00 -1.54
N LEU A 20 -5.28 -0.94 -1.12
CA LEU A 20 -6.48 -1.07 -0.30
C LEU A 20 -7.54 -1.93 -0.99
N LYS A 21 -7.75 -1.69 -2.29
CA LYS A 21 -8.73 -2.41 -3.09
C LYS A 21 -8.39 -3.89 -3.25
N VAL A 22 -7.11 -4.22 -3.44
CA VAL A 22 -6.65 -5.61 -3.47
C VAL A 22 -6.93 -6.31 -2.13
N LEU A 23 -6.62 -5.66 -1.01
CA LEU A 23 -6.85 -6.21 0.32
C LEU A 23 -8.34 -6.40 0.61
N GLU A 24 -9.19 -5.44 0.20
CA GLU A 24 -10.64 -5.53 0.33
C GLU A 24 -11.23 -6.71 -0.45
N LEU A 25 -10.80 -6.87 -1.70
CA LEU A 25 -11.34 -7.88 -2.60
C LEU A 25 -10.87 -9.29 -2.24
N ARG A 26 -9.62 -9.43 -1.79
CA ARG A 26 -9.01 -10.74 -1.57
C ARG A 26 -9.16 -11.27 -0.17
N LEU A 27 -9.02 -10.39 0.82
CA LEU A 27 -8.81 -10.80 2.20
C LEU A 27 -10.01 -10.44 3.05
N HIS A 28 -10.36 -9.15 3.11
CA HIS A 28 -11.46 -8.72 3.96
C HIS A 28 -12.01 -7.34 3.58
N PRO A 29 -13.33 -7.13 3.51
CA PRO A 29 -13.93 -5.85 3.13
C PRO A 29 -13.58 -4.70 4.10
N GLU A 30 -13.21 -4.98 5.35
CA GLU A 30 -12.75 -3.95 6.28
C GLU A 30 -11.24 -3.66 6.22
N ALA A 31 -10.49 -4.37 5.36
CA ALA A 31 -9.04 -4.21 5.25
C ALA A 31 -8.67 -2.79 4.83
N ALA A 32 -9.41 -2.18 3.90
CA ALA A 32 -9.15 -0.79 3.52
C ALA A 32 -9.25 0.15 4.72
N ARG A 33 -10.29 0.00 5.55
CA ARG A 33 -10.47 0.86 6.73
C ARG A 33 -9.34 0.67 7.74
N LEU A 34 -8.83 -0.56 7.88
CA LEU A 34 -7.76 -0.89 8.82
C LEU A 34 -6.40 -0.33 8.36
N PHE A 35 -6.06 -0.48 7.08
CA PHE A 35 -4.72 -0.19 6.56
C PHE A 35 -4.57 1.19 5.91
N LYS A 36 -5.68 1.86 5.56
CA LYS A 36 -5.68 3.19 4.96
C LYS A 36 -4.83 4.22 5.73
N PRO A 37 -5.01 4.44 7.04
CA PRO A 37 -4.22 5.45 7.77
C PRO A 37 -2.71 5.15 7.73
N THR A 38 -2.32 3.87 7.79
CA THR A 38 -0.91 3.47 7.72
C THR A 38 -0.33 3.64 6.33
N LEU A 39 -1.08 3.31 5.26
CA LEU A 39 -0.63 3.49 3.88
C LEU A 39 -0.58 4.96 3.46
N GLU A 40 -1.45 5.81 4.01
CA GLU A 40 -1.43 7.26 3.77
C GLU A 40 -0.17 7.93 4.34
N ALA A 41 0.40 7.38 5.42
CA ALA A 41 1.66 7.86 6.01
C ALA A 41 2.91 7.48 5.19
N ILE A 42 2.78 6.65 4.14
CA ILE A 42 3.89 6.18 3.32
C ILE A 42 3.93 6.98 2.02
N ASP A 43 4.85 7.95 1.93
CA ASP A 43 5.13 8.71 0.70
C ASP A 43 6.17 8.06 -0.23
N ASP A 44 6.83 7.00 0.24
CA ASP A 44 7.83 6.31 -0.56
C ASP A 44 7.17 5.44 -1.65
N ALA A 45 7.34 5.85 -2.90
CA ALA A 45 6.73 5.19 -4.05
C ALA A 45 7.25 3.76 -4.28
N GLN A 46 8.50 3.47 -3.90
CA GLN A 46 9.07 2.13 -4.02
C GLN A 46 8.46 1.21 -2.95
N ARG A 47 8.35 1.69 -1.72
CA ARG A 47 7.67 0.98 -0.63
C ARG A 47 6.23 0.66 -0.99
N LEU A 48 5.48 1.61 -1.56
CA LEU A 48 4.11 1.36 -2.01
C LEU A 48 4.03 0.28 -3.11
N LYS A 49 5.04 0.19 -3.99
CA LYS A 49 5.09 -0.89 -4.99
C LYS A 49 5.30 -2.25 -4.35
N GLU A 50 6.20 -2.36 -3.37
CA GLU A 50 6.45 -3.60 -2.64
C GLU A 50 5.22 -4.03 -1.84
N LEU A 51 4.53 -3.08 -1.21
CA LEU A 51 3.28 -3.34 -0.49
C LEU A 51 2.16 -3.80 -1.42
N LEU A 52 2.07 -3.27 -2.64
CA LEU A 52 1.11 -3.78 -3.63
C LEU A 52 1.37 -5.24 -3.98
N GLN A 53 2.64 -5.62 -4.16
CA GLN A 53 3.01 -7.02 -4.39
C GLN A 53 2.70 -7.88 -3.16
N ALA A 54 2.99 -7.39 -1.96
CA ALA A 54 2.66 -8.08 -0.72
C ALA A 54 1.14 -8.28 -0.56
N ALA A 55 0.31 -7.28 -0.87
CA ALA A 55 -1.15 -7.41 -0.83
C ALA A 55 -1.68 -8.47 -1.81
N VAL A 56 -1.02 -8.64 -2.95
CA VAL A 56 -1.34 -9.69 -3.93
C VAL A 56 -0.80 -11.06 -3.51
N LEU A 57 0.27 -11.14 -2.72
CA LEU A 57 0.83 -12.43 -2.30
C LEU A 57 0.33 -12.89 -0.93
N ALA A 58 -0.21 -11.97 -0.13
CA ALA A 58 -0.69 -12.26 1.21
C ALA A 58 -1.86 -13.26 1.18
N ASP A 59 -1.75 -14.27 2.04
CA ASP A 59 -2.80 -15.25 2.32
C ASP A 59 -3.78 -14.74 3.39
N SER A 60 -3.40 -13.71 4.15
CA SER A 60 -4.20 -13.18 5.27
C SER A 60 -3.83 -11.72 5.60
N LEU A 61 -4.73 -10.99 6.27
CA LEU A 61 -4.48 -9.61 6.68
C LEU A 61 -3.27 -9.50 7.61
N GLU A 62 -3.05 -10.51 8.46
CA GLU A 62 -1.88 -10.55 9.36
C GLU A 62 -0.57 -10.69 8.60
N ASP A 63 -0.55 -11.47 7.52
CA ASP A 63 0.63 -11.66 6.67
C ASP A 63 1.01 -10.32 6.02
N PHE A 64 0.04 -9.65 5.40
CA PHE A 64 0.23 -8.30 4.88
C PHE A 64 0.68 -7.31 5.96
N ARG A 65 0.06 -7.37 7.16
CA ARG A 65 0.43 -6.48 8.27
C ARG A 65 1.87 -6.68 8.71
N ARG A 66 2.39 -7.91 8.72
CA ARG A 66 3.81 -8.16 9.01
C ARG A 66 4.72 -7.53 7.99
N THR A 67 4.40 -7.62 6.70
CA THR A 67 5.22 -6.96 5.65
C THR A 67 5.17 -5.44 5.76
N LEU A 68 4.00 -4.88 6.13
CA LEU A 68 3.79 -3.46 6.33
C LEU A 68 4.64 -2.91 7.49
N ASP A 69 4.72 -3.67 8.59
CA ASP A 69 5.44 -3.32 9.83
C ASP A 69 6.95 -3.54 9.70
N ALA A 70 7.38 -4.65 9.08
CA ALA A 70 8.79 -5.05 8.95
C ALA A 70 9.69 -4.10 8.13
N ASN A 71 9.11 -3.11 7.45
CA ASN A 71 9.86 -2.11 6.68
C ASN A 71 9.66 -0.68 7.23
N GLY A 72 9.18 -0.56 8.48
CA GLY A 72 9.00 0.68 9.22
C GLY A 72 10.05 0.94 10.32
N GLU A 73 11.02 0.04 10.51
CA GLU A 73 12.18 0.22 11.42
C GLU A 73 13.37 0.88 10.72
#